data_AF-A0A7S1IQM2-F1
#
_entry.id   AF-A0A7S1IQM2-F1
#
_cell.length_a   1.000
_cell.length_b   1.000
_cell.length_c   1.000
_cell.angle_alpha   90.00
_cell.angle_beta   90.00
_cell.angle_gamma   90.00
#
_symmetry.space_group_name_H-M   'P 1'
#
loop_
_entity.id
_entity.type
_entity.pdbx_description
1 polymer ?
#
loop_
_entity_poly.entity_id
_entity_poly.type
_entity_poly.pdbx_seq_one_letter_code
_entity_poly.pdbx_strand_id
1 'polypeptide(L)'
;FFSCLSFSVFSLLYERPFRASYRQFHSYMLKRIWKLPTLEVTRKRSFSQFVIRMSSAGKQQVLVKNTTLVGYDVGEKQLLNEWPTGAYTTARTVGHSKVLEFELHVGRLAESARLMIEASGTSVVDTATITTGDKLRSYVVRSIASGLSYFHEKWPLCTSERRITCLFTWGQPSSGNDDADESWPSEFQIYSHVHVLPDRPKPPIRVDIRGAPRGNAKAKNSQWVRDRKDLEAMQGPDTNEILLKDEDGFILEGCQTNFFAVLDGKLYTAGEGVLEGSIRKIILEECPRAGIPVVLEPPNAHDMGNWEGALISSTSRLALPIDILHWPDCPEDCQQVREFQESPVIKRIVDLVMARLDDDSVLIDGAPLIKA
;
A
#
# COMPACT_ATOMS: atom_id res chain seq x y z
N PHE A 1 25.07 -10.70 -14.92
CA PHE A 1 26.43 -10.12 -14.94
C PHE A 1 27.02 -9.87 -13.54
N PHE A 2 26.74 -10.73 -12.55
CA PHE A 2 27.25 -10.61 -11.17
C PHE A 2 27.84 -11.94 -10.63
N SER A 3 28.40 -12.77 -11.50
CA SER A 3 28.93 -14.10 -11.12
C SER A 3 30.44 -14.29 -11.37
N CYS A 4 31.19 -13.25 -11.72
CA CYS A 4 32.64 -13.40 -12.01
C CYS A 4 33.58 -12.46 -11.25
N LEU A 5 33.10 -11.55 -10.40
CA LEU A 5 33.98 -10.53 -9.79
C LEU A 5 34.62 -10.90 -8.44
N SER A 6 34.47 -12.14 -7.94
CA SER A 6 34.94 -12.49 -6.59
C SER A 6 36.23 -13.29 -6.51
N PHE A 7 36.90 -13.61 -7.63
CA PHE A 7 38.13 -14.41 -7.60
C PHE A 7 39.42 -13.61 -7.82
N SER A 8 39.37 -12.46 -8.50
CA SER A 8 40.60 -11.75 -8.91
C SER A 8 41.08 -10.67 -7.93
N VAL A 9 40.26 -10.23 -6.98
CA VAL A 9 40.65 -9.12 -6.05
C VAL A 9 41.36 -9.64 -4.79
N PHE A 10 41.18 -10.90 -4.41
CA PHE A 10 41.70 -11.41 -3.13
C PHE A 10 43.13 -11.96 -3.17
N SER A 11 43.70 -12.20 -4.35
CA SER A 11 45.07 -12.73 -4.46
C SER A 11 46.16 -11.65 -4.38
N LEU A 12 45.78 -10.36 -4.30
CA LEU A 12 46.69 -9.22 -4.37
C LEU A 12 47.02 -8.55 -3.03
N LEU A 13 46.44 -9.00 -1.90
CA LEU A 13 46.56 -8.26 -0.63
C LEU A 13 47.15 -9.01 0.57
N TYR A 14 47.40 -10.32 0.52
CA TYR A 14 47.95 -11.02 1.69
C TYR A 14 48.89 -12.18 1.33
N GLU A 15 50.20 -11.91 1.27
CA GLU A 15 51.25 -12.93 1.33
C GLU A 15 51.51 -13.35 2.79
N ARG A 16 50.67 -14.19 3.42
CA ARG A 16 51.09 -15.12 4.51
C ARG A 16 50.10 -16.29 4.65
N PRO A 17 50.59 -17.54 4.85
CA PRO A 17 49.72 -18.71 4.91
C PRO A 17 49.09 -18.83 6.31
N PHE A 18 47.85 -18.36 6.47
CA PHE A 18 47.08 -18.61 7.68
C PHE A 18 46.50 -20.03 7.63
N ARG A 19 47.12 -20.97 8.37
CA ARG A 19 46.58 -22.32 8.58
C ARG A 19 45.44 -22.28 9.59
N ALA A 20 44.26 -21.82 9.17
CA ALA A 20 43.00 -22.08 9.85
C ALA A 20 42.04 -22.69 8.82
N SER A 21 41.24 -23.69 9.21
CA SER A 21 40.33 -24.34 8.28
C SER A 21 39.42 -23.28 7.63
N TYR A 22 39.36 -23.27 6.29
CA TYR A 22 38.60 -22.29 5.50
C TYR A 22 37.14 -22.13 5.99
N ARG A 23 36.56 -23.20 6.56
CA ARG A 23 35.25 -23.23 7.23
C ARG A 23 35.12 -22.26 8.40
N GLN A 24 36.11 -22.20 9.28
CA GLN A 24 36.06 -21.33 10.47
C GLN A 24 36.22 -19.86 10.06
N PHE A 25 37.10 -19.57 9.09
CA PHE A 25 37.34 -18.19 8.65
C PHE A 25 36.15 -17.62 7.87
N HIS A 26 35.53 -18.39 6.95
CA HIS A 26 34.36 -17.93 6.21
C HIS A 26 33.11 -17.77 7.08
N SER A 27 32.86 -18.73 7.99
CA SER A 27 31.74 -18.65 8.94
C SER A 27 31.91 -17.47 9.90
N TYR A 28 33.15 -17.19 10.32
CA TYR A 28 33.49 -16.04 11.15
C TYR A 28 33.27 -14.71 10.41
N MET A 29 33.73 -14.59 9.17
CA MET A 29 33.54 -13.38 8.34
C MET A 29 32.05 -13.11 8.05
N LEU A 30 31.27 -14.13 7.70
CA LEU A 30 29.84 -13.99 7.39
C LEU A 30 29.00 -13.61 8.62
N LYS A 31 29.35 -14.13 9.80
CA LYS A 31 28.65 -13.79 11.05
C LYS A 31 29.03 -12.42 11.61
N ARG A 32 30.31 -12.02 11.51
CA ARG A 32 30.82 -10.79 12.15
C ARG A 32 30.76 -9.55 11.26
N ILE A 33 30.97 -9.70 9.95
CA ILE A 33 31.01 -8.56 9.01
C ILE A 33 29.64 -8.32 8.37
N TRP A 34 28.87 -9.37 8.09
CA TRP A 34 27.66 -9.27 7.27
C TRP A 34 26.34 -9.40 8.05
N LYS A 35 26.37 -9.70 9.36
CA LYS A 35 25.18 -9.87 10.23
C LYS A 35 24.01 -10.66 9.59
N LEU A 36 24.30 -11.68 8.77
CA LEU A 36 23.26 -12.47 8.09
C LEU A 36 22.70 -13.56 9.04
N PRO A 37 21.37 -13.75 9.13
CA PRO A 37 20.81 -14.83 9.94
C PRO A 37 21.09 -16.21 9.33
N THR A 38 21.40 -17.16 10.21
CA THR A 38 21.55 -18.63 10.04
C THR A 38 21.70 -19.16 8.61
N LEU A 39 22.95 -19.32 8.18
CA LEU A 39 23.33 -20.03 6.95
C LEU A 39 23.43 -21.55 7.21
N GLU A 40 22.58 -22.36 6.57
CA GLU A 40 22.83 -23.80 6.41
C GLU A 40 23.64 -24.04 5.13
N VAL A 41 24.86 -24.55 5.29
CA VAL A 41 25.75 -24.91 4.18
C VAL A 41 25.72 -26.42 3.99
N THR A 42 24.98 -26.91 2.99
CA THR A 42 25.03 -28.33 2.58
C THR A 42 25.97 -28.53 1.39
N ARG A 43 26.93 -29.45 1.53
CA ARG A 43 27.90 -29.81 0.48
C ARG A 43 27.32 -30.93 -0.37
N LYS A 44 27.05 -30.70 -1.66
CA LYS A 44 26.88 -31.81 -2.62
C LYS A 44 28.26 -32.26 -3.12
N ARG A 45 28.49 -33.58 -3.11
CA ARG A 45 29.73 -34.21 -3.59
C ARG A 45 29.70 -34.32 -5.12
N SER A 46 30.09 -33.24 -5.79
CA SER A 46 30.90 -33.21 -7.02
C SER A 46 30.74 -31.79 -7.61
N PHE A 47 31.86 -31.21 -8.01
CA PHE A 47 32.01 -29.81 -8.42
C PHE A 47 31.79 -28.75 -7.33
N SER A 48 32.67 -27.75 -7.36
CA SER A 48 32.89 -26.68 -6.38
C SER A 48 31.76 -25.64 -6.37
N GLN A 49 30.50 -26.07 -6.34
CA GLN A 49 29.34 -25.20 -6.37
C GLN A 49 28.65 -25.23 -5.00
N PHE A 50 28.87 -24.19 -4.21
CA PHE A 50 28.05 -23.93 -3.03
C PHE A 50 26.71 -23.37 -3.52
N VAL A 51 25.65 -24.17 -3.43
CA VAL A 51 24.30 -23.65 -3.61
C VAL A 51 23.91 -23.03 -2.27
N ILE A 52 23.98 -21.71 -2.17
CA ILE A 52 23.35 -20.97 -1.07
C ILE A 52 21.84 -21.07 -1.33
N ARG A 53 21.17 -22.01 -0.64
CA ARG A 53 19.72 -21.94 -0.53
C ARG A 53 19.42 -20.86 0.50
N MET A 54 19.11 -19.66 0.02
CA MET A 54 18.31 -18.75 0.81
C MET A 54 17.01 -19.48 1.09
N SER A 55 16.69 -19.74 2.36
CA SER A 55 15.29 -19.97 2.73
C SER A 55 14.49 -18.82 2.13
N SER A 56 13.28 -19.09 1.63
CA SER A 56 12.37 -18.04 1.19
C SER A 56 12.37 -16.98 2.27
N ALA A 57 12.96 -15.80 2.00
CA ALA A 57 13.00 -14.74 2.98
C ALA A 57 11.53 -14.51 3.37
N GLY A 58 11.19 -14.73 4.64
CA GLY A 58 9.85 -14.42 5.14
C GLY A 58 9.49 -12.99 4.70
N LYS A 59 8.20 -12.73 4.50
CA LYS A 59 7.73 -11.39 4.08
C LYS A 59 8.39 -10.34 4.97
N GLN A 60 9.11 -9.40 4.36
CA GLN A 60 9.71 -8.29 5.09
C GLN A 60 8.58 -7.36 5.52
N GLN A 61 8.16 -7.48 6.77
CA GLN A 61 7.04 -6.74 7.34
C GLN A 61 7.22 -6.57 8.86
N VAL A 62 6.61 -5.53 9.41
CA VAL A 62 6.59 -5.26 10.85
C VAL A 62 5.25 -4.67 11.24
N LEU A 63 4.79 -5.01 12.44
CA LEU A 63 3.64 -4.40 13.08
C LEU A 63 4.08 -3.74 14.39
N VAL A 64 3.66 -2.50 14.58
CA VAL A 64 3.86 -1.72 15.81
C VAL A 64 2.48 -1.34 16.34
N LYS A 65 2.28 -1.43 17.66
CA LYS A 65 1.16 -0.86 18.42
C LYS A 65 1.69 0.39 19.11
N ASN A 66 1.15 1.54 18.75
CA ASN A 66 1.64 2.86 19.13
C ASN A 66 3.10 3.00 18.71
N THR A 67 4.04 2.93 19.65
CA THR A 67 5.50 2.97 19.43
C THR A 67 6.19 1.62 19.68
N THR A 68 5.46 0.62 20.19
CA THR A 68 6.01 -0.66 20.64
C THR A 68 5.85 -1.74 19.58
N LEU A 69 6.93 -2.49 19.33
CA LEU A 69 6.93 -3.63 18.42
C LEU A 69 5.93 -4.71 18.87
N VAL A 70 5.01 -5.10 17.98
CA VAL A 70 4.13 -6.26 18.17
C VAL A 70 4.78 -7.52 17.60
N GLY A 71 5.38 -7.41 16.41
CA GLY A 71 6.06 -8.54 15.78
C GLY A 71 6.34 -8.32 14.29
N TYR A 72 6.91 -9.35 13.66
CA TYR A 72 7.31 -9.34 12.26
C TYR A 72 6.53 -10.32 11.37
N ASP A 73 5.64 -11.10 11.98
CA ASP A 73 4.93 -12.20 11.30
C ASP A 73 3.43 -11.90 11.10
N VAL A 74 2.96 -10.71 11.49
CA VAL A 74 1.58 -10.27 11.28
C VAL A 74 1.44 -9.59 9.92
N GLY A 75 0.50 -10.08 9.09
CA GLY A 75 0.23 -9.52 7.76
C GLY A 75 -0.79 -8.36 7.78
N GLU A 76 -0.75 -7.48 6.77
CA GLU A 76 -1.71 -6.36 6.63
C GLU A 76 -3.17 -6.84 6.62
N LYS A 77 -3.48 -7.88 5.82
CA LYS A 77 -4.83 -8.46 5.78
C LYS A 77 -5.24 -9.04 7.13
N GLN A 78 -4.29 -9.59 7.89
CA GLN A 78 -4.54 -10.12 9.22
C GLN A 78 -4.90 -8.98 10.17
N LEU A 79 -4.09 -7.92 10.19
CA LEU A 79 -4.36 -6.69 10.96
C LEU A 79 -5.78 -6.17 10.68
N LEU A 80 -6.13 -5.91 9.43
CA LEU A 80 -7.42 -5.28 9.11
C LEU A 80 -8.64 -6.21 9.35
N ASN A 81 -8.44 -7.53 9.42
CA ASN A 81 -9.52 -8.48 9.64
C ASN A 81 -9.72 -8.86 11.11
N GLU A 82 -8.64 -9.07 11.85
CA GLU A 82 -8.64 -9.68 13.18
C GLU A 82 -8.53 -8.66 14.33
N TRP A 83 -7.98 -7.47 14.08
CA TRP A 83 -7.92 -6.41 15.08
C TRP A 83 -9.26 -5.66 15.19
N PRO A 84 -9.48 -4.92 16.30
CA PRO A 84 -10.67 -4.11 16.47
C PRO A 84 -10.96 -3.23 15.25
N THR A 85 -12.25 -3.06 14.96
CA THR A 85 -12.71 -2.19 13.88
C THR A 85 -12.27 -0.76 14.14
N GLY A 86 -11.83 -0.08 13.09
CA GLY A 86 -11.31 1.28 13.19
C GLY A 86 -11.17 1.95 11.84
N ALA A 87 -10.85 3.24 11.88
CA ALA A 87 -10.44 3.98 10.71
C ALA A 87 -9.07 3.49 10.27
N TYR A 88 -8.84 3.28 8.97
CA TYR A 88 -7.52 2.92 8.49
C TYR A 88 -7.10 3.77 7.29
N THR A 89 -5.80 3.83 7.05
CA THR A 89 -5.18 4.54 5.93
C THR A 89 -4.05 3.69 5.39
N THR A 90 -3.83 3.72 4.08
CA THR A 90 -2.68 3.09 3.44
C THR A 90 -1.91 4.14 2.65
N ALA A 91 -0.62 4.23 2.96
CA ALA A 91 0.36 5.12 2.40
C ALA A 91 1.49 4.33 1.71
N ARG A 92 2.33 5.02 0.95
CA ARG A 92 3.56 4.48 0.40
C ARG A 92 4.74 5.41 0.66
N THR A 93 5.93 4.85 0.70
CA THR A 93 7.15 5.65 0.65
C THR A 93 7.53 6.00 -0.79
N VAL A 94 8.31 7.08 -0.90
CA VAL A 94 9.02 7.54 -2.10
C VAL A 94 10.43 7.92 -1.67
N GLY A 95 11.44 7.38 -2.36
CA GLY A 95 12.83 7.55 -1.96
C GLY A 95 13.12 6.94 -0.59
N HIS A 96 12.41 5.87 -0.22
CA HIS A 96 12.57 5.07 1.01
C HIS A 96 12.19 5.74 2.34
N SER A 97 12.29 7.06 2.45
CA SER A 97 12.09 7.80 3.70
C SER A 97 10.95 8.83 3.67
N LYS A 98 10.54 9.30 2.48
CA LYS A 98 9.42 10.23 2.36
C LYS A 98 8.11 9.46 2.21
N VAL A 99 7.00 10.00 2.72
CA VAL A 99 5.65 9.44 2.58
C VAL A 99 4.83 10.35 1.68
N LEU A 100 4.28 9.76 0.61
CA LEU A 100 3.44 10.45 -0.36
C LEU A 100 2.12 10.88 0.28
N GLU A 101 1.73 12.16 0.11
CA GLU A 101 0.43 12.68 0.54
C GLU A 101 0.14 12.42 2.03
N PHE A 102 1.16 12.58 2.88
CA PHE A 102 1.07 12.23 4.30
C PHE A 102 -0.06 12.97 5.05
N GLU A 103 -0.19 14.28 4.84
CA GLU A 103 -1.22 15.08 5.52
C GLU A 103 -2.64 14.65 5.13
N LEU A 104 -2.85 14.25 3.86
CA LEU A 104 -4.11 13.65 3.41
C LEU A 104 -4.38 12.34 4.17
N HIS A 105 -3.36 11.51 4.40
CA HIS A 105 -3.52 10.26 5.14
C HIS A 105 -3.87 10.47 6.62
N VAL A 106 -3.31 11.50 7.26
CA VAL A 106 -3.67 11.91 8.63
C VAL A 106 -5.10 12.44 8.68
N GLY A 107 -5.45 13.37 7.78
CA GLY A 107 -6.81 13.91 7.67
C GLY A 107 -7.84 12.81 7.44
N ARG A 108 -7.55 11.84 6.57
CA ARG A 108 -8.43 10.70 6.30
C ARG A 108 -8.67 9.82 7.53
N LEU A 109 -7.66 9.58 8.36
CA LEU A 109 -7.83 8.81 9.61
C LEU A 109 -8.80 9.53 10.54
N ALA A 110 -8.59 10.83 10.76
CA ALA A 110 -9.40 11.65 11.63
C ALA A 110 -10.86 11.74 11.14
N GLU A 111 -11.05 12.01 9.85
CA GLU A 111 -12.38 12.13 9.25
C GLU A 111 -13.12 10.77 9.22
N SER A 112 -12.43 9.69 8.90
CA SER A 112 -13.03 8.35 8.96
C SER A 112 -13.43 7.99 10.38
N ALA A 113 -12.62 8.35 11.38
CA ALA A 113 -12.96 8.12 12.78
C ALA A 113 -14.21 8.93 13.18
N ARG A 114 -14.28 10.20 12.80
CA ARG A 114 -15.44 11.07 13.03
C ARG A 114 -16.72 10.45 12.47
N LEU A 115 -16.72 10.09 11.19
CA LEU A 115 -17.86 9.47 10.51
C LEU A 115 -18.27 8.13 11.15
N MET A 116 -17.31 7.35 11.63
CA MET A 116 -17.59 6.08 12.30
C MET A 116 -18.19 6.26 13.69
N ILE A 117 -17.70 7.23 14.48
CA ILE A 117 -18.23 7.55 15.81
C ILE A 117 -19.66 8.09 15.71
N GLU A 118 -19.90 8.99 14.76
CA GLU A 118 -21.23 9.57 14.50
C GLU A 118 -22.23 8.48 14.09
N ALA A 119 -21.82 7.57 13.20
CA ALA A 119 -22.67 6.47 12.75
C ALA A 119 -22.96 5.44 13.84
N SER A 120 -22.04 5.19 14.78
CA SER A 120 -22.25 4.20 15.85
C SER A 120 -23.00 4.77 17.06
N GLY A 121 -23.12 6.09 17.17
CA GLY A 121 -23.68 6.76 18.36
C GLY A 121 -22.85 6.51 19.62
N THR A 122 -21.60 6.06 19.50
CA THR A 122 -20.73 5.75 20.63
C THR A 122 -20.27 7.04 21.30
N SER A 123 -20.51 7.16 22.61
CA SER A 123 -19.89 8.24 23.40
C SER A 123 -18.41 7.91 23.63
N VAL A 124 -17.52 8.72 23.05
CA VAL A 124 -16.06 8.56 23.17
C VAL A 124 -15.48 9.76 23.91
N VAL A 125 -14.69 9.51 24.95
CA VAL A 125 -13.95 10.55 25.68
C VAL A 125 -12.91 11.19 24.74
N ASP A 126 -12.77 12.52 24.81
CA ASP A 126 -11.87 13.32 23.97
C ASP A 126 -12.05 13.12 22.45
N THR A 127 -13.31 13.19 22.00
CA THR A 127 -13.68 13.13 20.58
C THR A 127 -12.90 14.15 19.75
N ALA A 128 -12.58 15.31 20.32
CA ALA A 128 -11.86 16.37 19.62
C ALA A 128 -10.42 15.97 19.25
N THR A 129 -9.67 15.27 20.11
CA THR A 129 -8.31 14.80 19.79
C THR A 129 -8.32 13.69 18.75
N ILE A 130 -9.27 12.76 18.82
CA ILE A 130 -9.34 11.60 17.91
C ILE A 130 -9.93 11.94 16.53
N THR A 131 -10.67 13.04 16.39
CA THR A 131 -11.32 13.46 15.13
C THR A 131 -10.69 14.68 14.48
N THR A 132 -9.65 15.29 15.08
CA THR A 132 -8.95 16.44 14.50
C THR A 132 -7.58 16.01 13.98
N GLY A 133 -7.34 16.19 12.68
CA GLY A 133 -6.09 15.80 12.01
C GLY A 133 -4.84 16.35 12.72
N ASP A 134 -4.79 17.63 13.05
CA ASP A 134 -3.63 18.28 13.69
C ASP A 134 -3.28 17.67 15.05
N LYS A 135 -4.29 17.27 15.82
CA LYS A 135 -4.10 16.65 17.14
C LYS A 135 -3.66 15.19 17.01
N LEU A 136 -4.21 14.47 16.03
CA LEU A 136 -3.88 13.08 15.75
C LEU A 136 -2.49 12.93 15.09
N ARG A 137 -2.04 13.95 14.36
CA ARG A 137 -0.82 13.94 13.55
C ARG A 137 0.41 13.48 14.33
N SER A 138 0.65 14.03 15.53
CA SER A 138 1.84 13.70 16.33
C SER A 138 1.91 12.22 16.70
N TYR A 139 0.77 11.60 17.01
CA TYR A 139 0.67 10.17 17.32
C TYR A 139 0.86 9.31 16.07
N VAL A 140 0.28 9.70 14.94
CA VAL A 140 0.46 9.00 13.66
C VAL A 140 1.93 9.04 13.23
N VAL A 141 2.58 10.21 13.32
CA VAL A 141 4.02 10.38 13.05
C VAL A 141 4.85 9.45 13.93
N ARG A 142 4.64 9.48 15.26
CA ARG A 142 5.36 8.61 16.21
C ARG A 142 5.20 7.13 15.85
N SER A 143 3.98 6.68 15.56
CA SER A 143 3.72 5.27 15.28
C SER A 143 4.34 4.80 13.96
N ILE A 144 4.21 5.59 12.89
CA ILE A 144 4.81 5.27 11.59
C ILE A 144 6.33 5.31 11.68
N ALA A 145 6.90 6.31 12.34
CA ALA A 145 8.35 6.44 12.53
C ALA A 145 8.91 5.22 13.28
N SER A 146 8.25 4.76 14.34
CA SER A 146 8.61 3.51 15.03
C SER A 146 8.55 2.30 14.09
N GLY A 147 7.47 2.16 13.30
CA GLY A 147 7.34 1.08 12.32
C GLY A 147 8.45 1.06 11.27
N LEU A 148 8.76 2.22 10.68
CA LEU A 148 9.85 2.37 9.72
C LEU A 148 11.23 2.09 10.35
N SER A 149 11.42 2.51 11.61
CA SER A 149 12.67 2.27 12.35
C SER A 149 12.90 0.78 12.61
N TYR A 150 11.91 0.07 13.16
CA TYR A 150 12.01 -1.38 13.37
C TYR A 150 12.19 -2.14 12.05
N PHE A 151 11.51 -1.71 10.99
CA PHE A 151 11.70 -2.30 9.65
C PHE A 151 13.15 -2.13 9.18
N HIS A 152 13.70 -0.91 9.28
CA HIS A 152 15.06 -0.60 8.84
C HIS A 152 16.12 -1.32 9.69
N GLU A 153 15.94 -1.37 11.01
CA GLU A 153 16.86 -2.09 11.91
C GLU A 153 16.94 -3.58 11.56
N LYS A 154 15.80 -4.21 11.27
CA LYS A 154 15.76 -5.63 10.90
C LYS A 154 16.26 -5.88 9.48
N TRP A 155 15.99 -4.97 8.55
CA TRP A 155 16.36 -5.10 7.13
C TRP A 155 17.09 -3.85 6.60
N PRO A 156 18.33 -3.59 7.07
CA PRO A 156 19.05 -2.36 6.75
C PRO A 156 19.46 -2.25 5.28
N LEU A 157 19.52 -3.38 4.56
CA LEU A 157 19.88 -3.46 3.14
C LEU A 157 18.67 -3.45 2.19
N CYS A 158 17.44 -3.33 2.70
CA CYS A 158 16.25 -3.30 1.85
C CYS A 158 16.14 -1.96 1.12
N THR A 159 16.09 -1.99 -0.20
CA THR A 159 15.98 -0.80 -1.07
C THR A 159 14.59 -0.65 -1.70
N SER A 160 13.66 -1.58 -1.47
CA SER A 160 12.31 -1.49 -2.01
C SER A 160 11.49 -0.43 -1.28
N GLU A 161 10.61 0.30 -1.97
CA GLU A 161 9.65 1.17 -1.29
C GLU A 161 8.79 0.38 -0.29
N ARG A 162 8.18 1.09 0.66
CA ARG A 162 7.38 0.52 1.73
C ARG A 162 5.92 0.89 1.53
N ARG A 163 5.04 -0.06 1.82
CA ARG A 163 3.62 0.18 2.05
C ARG A 163 3.41 0.29 3.55
N ILE A 164 2.73 1.35 3.96
CA ILE A 164 2.44 1.67 5.36
C ILE A 164 0.93 1.63 5.51
N THR A 165 0.41 0.77 6.38
CA THR A 165 -1.01 0.74 6.72
C THR A 165 -1.17 1.06 8.19
N CYS A 166 -1.85 2.16 8.48
CA CYS A 166 -2.18 2.55 9.86
C CYS A 166 -3.65 2.26 10.12
N LEU A 167 -3.91 1.52 11.20
CA LEU A 167 -5.24 1.25 11.74
C LEU A 167 -5.38 2.02 13.06
N PHE A 168 -6.37 2.89 13.14
CA PHE A 168 -6.70 3.72 14.27
C PHE A 168 -7.98 3.24 14.93
N THR A 169 -7.90 2.89 16.22
CA THR A 169 -9.00 2.29 17.00
C THR A 169 -9.19 3.02 18.31
N TRP A 170 -10.42 3.07 18.82
CA TRP A 170 -10.79 3.78 20.05
C TRP A 170 -11.79 2.95 20.88
N GLY A 171 -11.98 3.34 22.14
CA GLY A 171 -13.03 2.79 23.01
C GLY A 171 -12.76 1.37 23.53
N GLN A 172 -11.55 0.84 23.38
CA GLN A 172 -11.11 -0.39 24.02
C GLN A 172 -10.09 -0.03 25.10
N PRO A 173 -10.29 -0.42 26.37
CA PRO A 173 -9.27 -0.22 27.39
C PRO A 173 -8.01 -0.99 27.00
N SER A 174 -6.84 -0.40 27.24
CA SER A 174 -5.55 -1.03 26.97
C SER A 174 -5.45 -2.34 27.77
N SER A 175 -5.73 -3.49 27.14
CA SER A 175 -5.74 -4.78 27.83
C SER A 175 -4.32 -5.38 27.85
N GLY A 176 -3.59 -5.20 28.96
CA GLY A 176 -2.30 -5.84 29.22
C GLY A 176 -1.33 -4.93 29.98
N ASN A 177 -0.24 -5.52 30.54
CA ASN A 177 0.93 -4.78 31.07
C ASN A 177 1.55 -3.91 29.96
N ASP A 178 0.93 -2.79 29.63
CA ASP A 178 1.41 -1.79 28.68
C ASP A 178 2.52 -0.94 29.36
N ASP A 179 3.62 -1.58 29.74
CA ASP A 179 4.76 -0.99 30.47
C ASP A 179 5.69 -0.09 29.61
N ALA A 180 5.25 0.48 28.48
CA ALA A 180 6.22 1.04 27.52
C ALA A 180 6.13 2.56 27.23
N ASP A 181 4.97 3.20 27.36
CA ASP A 181 4.85 4.62 26.98
C ASP A 181 3.73 5.33 27.75
N GLU A 182 4.00 5.76 28.98
CA GLU A 182 3.08 6.58 29.80
C GLU A 182 2.64 7.88 29.08
N SER A 183 3.35 8.29 28.01
CA SER A 183 3.00 9.47 27.23
C SER A 183 1.94 9.21 26.14
N TRP A 184 1.48 7.96 25.97
CA TRP A 184 0.44 7.63 24.99
C TRP A 184 -0.97 7.61 25.63
N PRO A 185 -1.97 8.29 25.04
CA PRO A 185 -3.33 8.32 25.56
C PRO A 185 -3.99 6.94 25.65
N SER A 186 -4.74 6.67 26.72
CA SER A 186 -5.42 5.39 26.94
C SER A 186 -6.69 5.19 26.07
N GLU A 187 -7.21 6.28 25.51
CA GLU A 187 -8.49 6.39 24.83
C GLU A 187 -8.45 5.75 23.43
N PHE A 188 -7.26 5.64 22.83
CA PHE A 188 -7.08 5.14 21.47
C PHE A 188 -5.74 4.42 21.26
N GLN A 189 -5.69 3.63 20.19
CA GLN A 189 -4.51 2.89 19.77
C GLN A 189 -4.27 3.12 18.27
N ILE A 190 -3.00 3.20 17.87
CA ILE A 190 -2.60 3.24 16.46
C ILE A 190 -1.73 2.02 16.17
N TYR A 191 -2.15 1.20 15.21
CA TYR A 191 -1.35 0.10 14.71
C TYR A 191 -0.73 0.50 13.38
N SER A 192 0.59 0.49 13.28
CA SER A 192 1.31 0.78 12.04
C SER A 192 1.95 -0.50 11.49
N HIS A 193 1.44 -0.99 10.37
CA HIS A 193 2.01 -2.09 9.61
C HIS A 193 2.89 -1.53 8.48
N VAL A 194 4.14 -1.96 8.42
CA VAL A 194 5.09 -1.55 7.38
C VAL A 194 5.62 -2.79 6.70
N HIS A 195 5.51 -2.87 5.38
CA HIS A 195 6.08 -3.96 4.59
C HIS A 195 6.62 -3.47 3.25
N VAL A 196 7.38 -4.31 2.57
CA VAL A 196 7.82 -4.03 1.19
C VAL A 196 6.60 -3.78 0.30
N LEU A 197 6.58 -2.63 -0.37
CA LEU A 197 5.58 -2.27 -1.36
C LEU A 197 5.59 -3.35 -2.46
N PRO A 198 4.47 -4.04 -2.68
CA PRO A 198 4.39 -5.04 -3.75
C PRO A 198 4.62 -4.40 -5.12
N ASP A 199 5.16 -5.19 -6.05
CA ASP A 199 5.25 -4.79 -7.43
C ASP A 199 3.87 -4.41 -7.99
N ARG A 200 3.86 -3.39 -8.85
CA ARG A 200 2.64 -3.04 -9.59
C ARG A 200 2.25 -4.23 -10.47
N PRO A 201 0.95 -4.58 -10.54
CA PRO A 201 0.48 -5.60 -11.47
C PRO A 201 0.97 -5.32 -12.88
N LYS A 202 1.33 -6.38 -13.61
CA LYS A 202 1.77 -6.29 -15.00
C LYS A 202 0.57 -6.49 -15.93
N PRO A 203 0.52 -5.80 -17.09
CA PRO A 203 -0.49 -6.05 -18.10
C PRO A 203 -0.58 -7.54 -18.50
N PRO A 204 -1.78 -8.02 -18.89
CA PRO A 204 -3.02 -7.26 -18.96
C PRO A 204 -3.64 -6.99 -17.58
N ILE A 205 -4.03 -5.74 -17.32
CA ILE A 205 -4.79 -5.31 -16.16
C ILE A 205 -6.27 -5.54 -16.44
N ARG A 206 -6.83 -6.52 -15.73
CA ARG A 206 -8.22 -6.96 -15.87
C ARG A 206 -9.05 -6.47 -14.69
N VAL A 207 -10.23 -5.94 -14.95
CA VAL A 207 -11.17 -5.52 -13.91
C VAL A 207 -12.58 -6.02 -14.24
N ASP A 208 -13.32 -6.41 -13.20
CA ASP A 208 -14.69 -6.89 -13.30
C ASP A 208 -15.65 -5.82 -12.74
N ILE A 209 -16.77 -5.57 -13.40
CA ILE A 209 -17.86 -4.71 -12.91
C ILE A 209 -18.85 -5.60 -12.14
N ARG A 210 -18.89 -5.45 -10.81
CA ARG A 210 -19.72 -6.24 -9.89
C ARG A 210 -20.01 -5.48 -8.61
N GLY A 211 -21.04 -5.92 -7.90
CA GLY A 211 -21.36 -5.42 -6.56
C GLY A 211 -21.96 -4.02 -6.55
N ALA A 212 -22.52 -3.65 -5.41
CA ALA A 212 -23.18 -2.37 -5.18
C ALA A 212 -22.23 -1.34 -4.56
N PRO A 213 -22.58 -0.03 -4.60
CA PRO A 213 -21.79 1.01 -3.96
C PRO A 213 -21.69 0.82 -2.45
N ARG A 214 -20.65 1.39 -1.84
CA ARG A 214 -20.45 1.30 -0.39
C ARG A 214 -21.45 2.17 0.36
N GLY A 215 -22.04 1.63 1.43
CA GLY A 215 -22.98 2.38 2.28
C GLY A 215 -22.38 3.62 2.95
N ASN A 216 -21.13 3.54 3.45
CA ASN A 216 -20.37 4.69 3.95
C ASN A 216 -19.05 4.82 3.18
N ALA A 217 -19.14 5.28 1.93
CA ALA A 217 -17.99 5.37 1.02
C ALA A 217 -16.91 6.34 1.52
N LYS A 218 -17.31 7.44 2.18
CA LYS A 218 -16.42 8.50 2.68
C LYS A 218 -15.50 8.03 3.81
N ALA A 219 -15.97 7.13 4.68
CA ALA A 219 -15.13 6.58 5.74
C ALA A 219 -14.28 5.41 5.23
N LYS A 220 -12.97 5.44 5.46
CA LYS A 220 -12.09 4.28 5.23
C LYS A 220 -12.12 3.35 6.45
N ASN A 221 -13.26 2.67 6.62
CA ASN A 221 -13.54 1.77 7.73
C ASN A 221 -12.95 0.37 7.47
N SER A 222 -12.21 -0.21 8.43
CA SER A 222 -11.65 -1.56 8.30
C SER A 222 -12.72 -2.66 8.16
N GLN A 223 -13.96 -2.40 8.59
CA GLN A 223 -15.10 -3.29 8.35
C GLN A 223 -15.31 -3.59 6.86
N TRP A 224 -15.03 -2.64 5.98
CA TRP A 224 -15.14 -2.85 4.54
C TRP A 224 -14.26 -4.01 4.04
N VAL A 225 -13.12 -4.27 4.69
CA VAL A 225 -12.24 -5.41 4.36
C VAL A 225 -12.92 -6.75 4.61
N ARG A 226 -13.82 -6.83 5.60
CA ARG A 226 -14.64 -8.01 5.86
C ARG A 226 -15.83 -8.07 4.90
N ASP A 227 -16.53 -6.96 4.72
CA ASP A 227 -17.76 -6.89 3.92
C ASP A 227 -17.52 -7.27 2.44
N ARG A 228 -16.34 -6.92 1.91
CA ARG A 228 -16.00 -7.17 0.50
C ARG A 228 -15.38 -8.55 0.24
N LYS A 229 -15.24 -9.43 1.24
CA LYS A 229 -14.60 -10.75 1.07
C LYS A 229 -15.33 -11.62 0.07
N ASP A 230 -16.65 -11.69 0.18
CA ASP A 230 -17.47 -12.51 -0.71
C ASP A 230 -17.40 -11.99 -2.14
N LEU A 231 -17.35 -10.67 -2.30
CA LEU A 231 -17.18 -10.04 -3.60
C LEU A 231 -15.79 -10.31 -4.19
N GLU A 232 -14.70 -10.20 -3.40
CA GLU A 232 -13.34 -10.59 -3.82
C GLU A 232 -13.26 -12.08 -4.19
N ALA A 233 -14.03 -12.95 -3.53
CA ALA A 233 -14.06 -14.38 -3.84
C ALA A 233 -14.70 -14.68 -5.21
N MET A 234 -15.49 -13.75 -5.77
CA MET A 234 -16.05 -13.84 -7.11
C MET A 234 -15.08 -13.38 -8.21
N GLN A 235 -13.89 -12.87 -7.86
CA GLN A 235 -12.89 -12.47 -8.85
C GLN A 235 -12.43 -13.67 -9.68
N GLY A 236 -12.42 -13.50 -11.00
CA GLY A 236 -11.72 -14.44 -11.88
C GLY A 236 -10.23 -14.52 -11.53
N PRO A 237 -9.53 -15.62 -11.87
CA PRO A 237 -8.16 -15.90 -11.45
C PRO A 237 -7.13 -14.81 -11.79
N ASP A 238 -7.40 -14.00 -12.83
CA ASP A 238 -6.51 -12.91 -13.30
C ASP A 238 -7.08 -11.51 -13.06
N THR A 239 -8.16 -11.38 -12.27
CA THR A 239 -8.82 -10.08 -12.03
C THR A 239 -8.02 -9.27 -11.01
N ASN A 240 -7.69 -8.02 -11.36
CA ASN A 240 -6.89 -7.13 -10.52
C ASN A 240 -7.75 -6.24 -9.60
N GLU A 241 -9.01 -6.00 -9.96
CA GLU A 241 -9.91 -5.14 -9.20
C GLU A 241 -11.38 -5.44 -9.55
N ILE A 242 -12.28 -5.18 -8.61
CA ILE A 242 -13.72 -5.14 -8.87
C ILE A 242 -14.18 -3.69 -8.81
N LEU A 243 -14.90 -3.26 -9.85
CA LEU A 243 -15.55 -1.96 -9.97
C LEU A 243 -17.00 -2.06 -9.50
N LEU A 244 -17.36 -1.22 -8.54
CA LEU A 244 -18.69 -1.13 -7.94
C LEU A 244 -19.57 -0.19 -8.77
N LYS A 245 -20.78 -0.65 -9.06
CA LYS A 245 -21.77 0.12 -9.83
C LYS A 245 -23.08 0.23 -9.08
N ASP A 246 -23.87 1.27 -9.37
CA ASP A 246 -25.26 1.33 -8.95
C ASP A 246 -26.17 0.43 -9.80
N GLU A 247 -27.48 0.54 -9.58
CA GLU A 247 -28.50 -0.24 -10.29
C GLU A 247 -28.58 0.14 -11.79
N ASP A 248 -28.32 1.40 -12.12
CA ASP A 248 -28.42 1.97 -13.47
C ASP A 248 -27.12 1.83 -14.30
N GLY A 249 -26.09 1.18 -13.76
CA GLY A 249 -24.85 0.92 -14.49
C GLY A 249 -23.76 1.97 -14.30
N PHE A 250 -23.97 3.00 -13.49
CA PHE A 250 -22.94 4.01 -13.21
C PHE A 250 -21.86 3.43 -12.29
N ILE A 251 -20.60 3.54 -12.72
CA ILE A 251 -19.46 3.01 -11.98
C ILE A 251 -18.90 4.10 -11.07
N LEU A 252 -18.94 3.88 -9.76
CA LEU A 252 -18.50 4.88 -8.78
C LEU A 252 -17.00 4.74 -8.47
N GLU A 253 -16.60 3.58 -7.95
CA GLU A 253 -15.24 3.28 -7.54
C GLU A 253 -14.98 1.77 -7.59
N GLY A 254 -13.74 1.34 -7.38
CA GLY A 254 -13.42 -0.05 -7.14
C GLY A 254 -13.43 -0.41 -5.65
N CYS A 255 -13.37 -1.70 -5.33
CA CYS A 255 -13.29 -2.19 -3.95
C CYS A 255 -12.15 -1.54 -3.13
N GLN A 256 -11.04 -1.18 -3.79
CA GLN A 256 -9.86 -0.58 -3.17
C GLN A 256 -9.31 0.62 -3.93
N THR A 257 -9.99 1.11 -4.96
CA THR A 257 -9.47 2.10 -5.92
C THR A 257 -10.55 3.10 -6.30
N ASN A 258 -10.14 4.28 -6.77
CA ASN A 258 -11.05 5.13 -7.55
C ASN A 258 -11.01 4.70 -9.02
N PHE A 259 -12.08 4.99 -9.76
CA PHE A 259 -12.23 4.63 -11.18
C PHE A 259 -12.35 5.87 -12.08
N PHE A 260 -11.82 5.77 -13.28
CA PHE A 260 -11.86 6.83 -14.28
C PHE A 260 -12.00 6.25 -15.69
N ALA A 261 -12.75 6.94 -16.54
CA ALA A 261 -12.87 6.65 -17.97
C ALA A 261 -12.60 7.92 -18.79
N VAL A 262 -12.06 7.75 -20.00
CA VAL A 262 -11.86 8.82 -20.97
C VAL A 262 -12.89 8.69 -22.09
N LEU A 263 -13.65 9.75 -22.32
CA LEU A 263 -14.65 9.85 -23.38
C LEU A 263 -14.54 11.25 -24.01
N ASP A 264 -14.42 11.31 -25.34
CA ASP A 264 -14.24 12.53 -26.12
C ASP A 264 -13.14 13.46 -25.57
N GLY A 265 -12.00 12.86 -25.19
CA GLY A 265 -10.85 13.54 -24.60
C GLY A 265 -11.04 14.08 -23.18
N LYS A 266 -12.19 13.80 -22.53
CA LYS A 266 -12.52 14.24 -21.17
C LYS A 266 -12.39 13.08 -20.18
N LEU A 267 -11.94 13.37 -18.97
CA LEU A 267 -11.82 12.41 -17.89
C LEU A 267 -13.08 12.41 -17.01
N TYR A 268 -13.78 11.29 -16.96
CA TYR A 268 -14.97 11.07 -16.13
C TYR A 268 -14.59 10.29 -14.87
N THR A 269 -15.14 10.69 -13.72
CA THR A 269 -15.03 9.98 -12.44
C THR A 269 -16.15 10.42 -11.51
N ALA A 270 -16.58 9.56 -10.59
CA ALA A 270 -17.60 9.93 -9.61
C ALA A 270 -17.16 11.14 -8.76
N GLY A 271 -18.04 12.14 -8.66
CA GLY A 271 -17.86 13.32 -7.80
C GLY A 271 -18.18 13.04 -6.33
N GLU A 272 -19.20 12.22 -6.08
CA GLU A 272 -19.71 11.87 -4.75
C GLU A 272 -19.85 10.34 -4.60
N GLY A 273 -20.17 9.88 -3.38
CA GLY A 273 -20.38 8.44 -3.11
C GLY A 273 -19.11 7.59 -3.21
N VAL A 274 -17.93 8.21 -3.14
CA VAL A 274 -16.62 7.56 -3.25
C VAL A 274 -15.67 8.01 -2.15
N LEU A 275 -14.60 7.25 -1.95
CA LEU A 275 -13.51 7.63 -1.07
C LEU A 275 -12.56 8.62 -1.75
N GLU A 276 -12.15 9.67 -1.05
CA GLU A 276 -11.11 10.60 -1.53
C GLU A 276 -9.72 9.95 -1.49
N GLY A 277 -9.30 9.36 -2.61
CA GLY A 277 -7.97 8.76 -2.77
C GLY A 277 -6.86 9.80 -2.98
N SER A 278 -5.66 9.53 -2.45
CA SER A 278 -4.48 10.41 -2.63
C SER A 278 -4.10 10.58 -4.09
N ILE A 279 -4.09 9.49 -4.86
CA ILE A 279 -3.79 9.56 -6.29
C ILE A 279 -4.93 10.20 -7.08
N ARG A 280 -6.19 9.99 -6.65
CA ARG A 280 -7.33 10.72 -7.22
C ARG A 280 -7.17 12.23 -7.05
N LYS A 281 -6.76 12.71 -5.87
CA LYS A 281 -6.45 14.13 -5.65
C LYS A 281 -5.43 14.65 -6.67
N ILE A 282 -4.30 13.95 -6.83
CA ILE A 282 -3.27 14.33 -7.81
C ILE A 282 -3.84 14.39 -9.24
N ILE A 283 -4.60 13.36 -9.65
CA ILE A 283 -5.21 13.32 -10.98
C ILE A 283 -6.16 14.51 -11.20
N LEU A 284 -7.01 14.82 -10.22
CA LEU A 284 -7.98 15.93 -10.30
C LEU A 284 -7.33 17.31 -10.31
N GLU A 285 -6.15 17.46 -9.70
CA GLU A 285 -5.36 18.70 -9.76
C GLU A 285 -4.64 18.85 -11.11
N GLU A 286 -4.01 17.78 -11.60
CA GLU A 286 -3.13 17.85 -12.76
C GLU A 286 -3.87 17.80 -14.10
N CYS A 287 -4.99 17.08 -14.20
CA CYS A 287 -5.73 16.99 -15.46
C CYS A 287 -6.17 18.37 -15.98
N PRO A 288 -6.83 19.24 -15.18
CA PRO A 288 -7.20 20.58 -15.63
C PRO A 288 -5.99 21.44 -16.00
N ARG A 289 -4.89 21.38 -15.22
CA ARG A 289 -3.64 22.11 -15.50
C ARG A 289 -3.01 21.69 -16.82
N ALA A 290 -3.13 20.42 -17.17
CA ALA A 290 -2.67 19.86 -18.43
C ALA A 290 -3.65 20.07 -19.60
N GLY A 291 -4.80 20.72 -19.37
CA GLY A 291 -5.84 20.92 -20.39
C GLY A 291 -6.65 19.67 -20.72
N ILE A 292 -6.72 18.71 -19.79
CA ILE A 292 -7.62 17.55 -19.85
C ILE A 292 -8.88 17.91 -19.05
N PRO A 293 -10.04 18.15 -19.69
CA PRO A 293 -11.26 18.48 -18.97
C PRO A 293 -11.69 17.32 -18.06
N VAL A 294 -12.13 17.64 -16.85
CA VAL A 294 -12.62 16.66 -15.88
C VAL A 294 -14.11 16.84 -15.67
N VAL A 295 -14.84 15.73 -15.70
CA VAL A 295 -16.28 15.66 -15.39
C VAL A 295 -16.46 14.82 -14.13
N LEU A 296 -17.05 15.42 -13.10
CA LEU A 296 -17.28 14.79 -11.79
C LEU A 296 -18.59 13.99 -11.76
N GLU A 297 -18.82 13.20 -12.81
CA GLU A 297 -19.96 12.30 -12.95
C GLU A 297 -19.43 10.88 -13.17
N PRO A 298 -20.04 9.86 -12.52
CA PRO A 298 -19.62 8.49 -12.73
C PRO A 298 -19.87 8.09 -14.20
N PRO A 299 -18.91 7.44 -14.87
CA PRO A 299 -19.15 6.91 -16.21
C PRO A 299 -20.11 5.72 -16.16
N ASN A 300 -20.99 5.60 -17.16
CA ASN A 300 -21.96 4.51 -17.24
C ASN A 300 -21.42 3.33 -18.05
N ALA A 301 -21.45 2.12 -17.46
CA ALA A 301 -20.94 0.90 -18.09
C ALA A 301 -21.64 0.55 -19.41
N HIS A 302 -22.89 0.98 -19.63
CA HIS A 302 -23.60 0.83 -20.90
C HIS A 302 -22.88 1.56 -22.06
N ASP A 303 -22.12 2.61 -21.77
CA ASP A 303 -21.41 3.42 -22.76
C ASP A 303 -19.94 3.01 -22.95
N MET A 304 -19.49 1.90 -22.34
CA MET A 304 -18.05 1.57 -22.32
C MET A 304 -17.44 1.30 -23.71
N GLY A 305 -18.27 1.00 -24.71
CA GLY A 305 -17.84 0.88 -26.11
C GLY A 305 -17.29 2.19 -26.70
N ASN A 306 -17.69 3.32 -26.15
CA ASN A 306 -17.28 4.66 -26.58
C ASN A 306 -16.04 5.18 -25.82
N TRP A 307 -15.60 4.50 -24.77
CA TRP A 307 -14.46 4.97 -23.97
C TRP A 307 -13.14 4.76 -24.73
N GLU A 308 -12.34 5.81 -24.80
CA GLU A 308 -10.99 5.80 -25.37
C GLU A 308 -9.99 5.02 -24.50
N GLY A 309 -10.23 5.00 -23.19
CA GLY A 309 -9.38 4.36 -22.20
C GLY A 309 -9.98 4.45 -20.80
N ALA A 310 -9.49 3.63 -19.88
CA ALA A 310 -9.88 3.69 -18.47
C ALA A 310 -8.67 3.43 -17.57
N LEU A 311 -8.74 3.89 -16.32
CA LEU A 311 -7.74 3.61 -15.30
C LEU A 311 -8.37 3.47 -13.92
N ILE A 312 -7.68 2.75 -13.04
CA ILE A 312 -7.94 2.75 -11.59
C ILE A 312 -6.82 3.48 -10.86
N SER A 313 -7.13 4.05 -9.69
CA SER A 313 -6.11 4.69 -8.87
C SER A 313 -6.15 4.28 -7.40
N SER A 314 -4.97 4.07 -6.80
CA SER A 314 -4.79 3.84 -5.37
C SER A 314 -3.37 4.21 -4.96
N THR A 315 -3.13 4.48 -3.67
CA THR A 315 -1.79 4.85 -3.18
C THR A 315 -0.70 3.87 -3.62
N SER A 316 -0.97 2.56 -3.54
CA SER A 316 0.04 1.53 -3.86
C SER A 316 0.25 1.33 -5.36
N ARG A 317 -0.81 1.41 -6.18
CA ARG A 317 -0.73 1.12 -7.62
C ARG A 317 -0.54 2.37 -8.50
N LEU A 318 -0.63 3.56 -7.91
CA LEU A 318 -0.68 4.85 -8.60
C LEU A 318 -1.86 4.89 -9.59
N ALA A 319 -1.75 5.69 -10.65
CA ALA A 319 -2.65 5.58 -11.80
C ALA A 319 -2.27 4.32 -12.59
N LEU A 320 -3.19 3.36 -12.68
CA LEU A 320 -2.99 2.08 -13.35
C LEU A 320 -3.99 1.96 -14.51
N PRO A 321 -3.53 2.05 -15.77
CA PRO A 321 -4.37 1.81 -16.94
C PRO A 321 -5.03 0.43 -16.88
N ILE A 322 -6.27 0.35 -17.39
CA ILE A 322 -7.01 -0.90 -17.54
C ILE A 322 -6.84 -1.37 -18.99
N ASP A 323 -6.47 -2.63 -19.16
CA ASP A 323 -6.39 -3.26 -20.48
C ASP A 323 -7.71 -3.94 -20.85
N ILE A 324 -8.38 -4.55 -19.86
CA ILE A 324 -9.61 -5.32 -20.07
C ILE A 324 -10.61 -5.02 -18.97
N LEU A 325 -11.79 -4.58 -19.38
CA LEU A 325 -12.96 -4.36 -18.54
C LEU A 325 -14.01 -5.41 -18.88
N HIS A 326 -14.53 -6.09 -17.87
CA HIS A 326 -15.52 -7.14 -18.03
C HIS A 326 -16.74 -6.83 -17.16
N TRP A 327 -17.94 -6.94 -17.70
CA TRP A 327 -19.21 -6.82 -17.00
C TRP A 327 -19.97 -8.16 -17.10
N PRO A 328 -19.63 -9.14 -16.25
CA PRO A 328 -20.17 -10.49 -16.30
C PRO A 328 -21.70 -10.55 -16.30
N ASP A 329 -22.31 -9.70 -15.47
CA ASP A 329 -23.76 -9.68 -15.20
C ASP A 329 -24.45 -8.54 -15.97
N CYS A 330 -23.95 -8.17 -17.16
CA CYS A 330 -24.58 -7.13 -17.99
C CYS A 330 -25.91 -7.63 -18.60
N PRO A 331 -26.88 -6.73 -18.88
CA PRO A 331 -28.06 -7.09 -19.66
C PRO A 331 -27.71 -7.66 -21.05
N GLU A 332 -28.60 -8.46 -21.66
CA GLU A 332 -28.33 -9.21 -22.91
C GLU A 332 -27.84 -8.34 -24.08
N ASP A 333 -28.31 -7.09 -24.16
CA ASP A 333 -27.96 -6.16 -25.26
C ASP A 333 -26.70 -5.32 -24.97
N CYS A 334 -26.05 -5.52 -23.83
CA CYS A 334 -24.89 -4.74 -23.43
C CYS A 334 -23.58 -5.39 -23.89
N GLN A 335 -22.59 -4.55 -24.18
CA GLN A 335 -21.23 -5.04 -24.34
C GLN A 335 -20.80 -5.71 -23.03
N GLN A 336 -20.33 -6.96 -23.07
CA GLN A 336 -19.89 -7.67 -21.87
C GLN A 336 -18.41 -7.43 -21.57
N VAL A 337 -17.59 -7.27 -22.61
CA VAL A 337 -16.14 -7.09 -22.48
C VAL A 337 -15.69 -5.92 -23.33
N ARG A 338 -14.88 -5.04 -22.74
CA ARG A 338 -14.17 -3.95 -23.42
C ARG A 338 -12.67 -4.15 -23.25
N GLU A 339 -11.98 -4.36 -24.37
CA GLU A 339 -10.52 -4.31 -24.43
C GLU A 339 -10.09 -2.92 -24.89
N PHE A 340 -9.12 -2.33 -24.18
CA PHE A 340 -8.58 -1.02 -24.49
C PHE A 340 -7.29 -1.13 -25.29
N GLN A 341 -7.12 -0.22 -26.25
CA GLN A 341 -5.83 0.05 -26.86
C GLN A 341 -5.10 1.14 -26.05
N GLU A 342 -3.82 1.38 -26.35
CA GLU A 342 -3.07 2.46 -25.69
C GLU A 342 -3.74 3.82 -25.97
N SER A 343 -4.19 4.48 -24.90
CA SER A 343 -4.78 5.83 -24.97
C SER A 343 -3.72 6.89 -24.66
N PRO A 344 -3.48 7.87 -25.56
CA PRO A 344 -2.56 8.98 -25.30
C PRO A 344 -2.96 9.81 -24.07
N VAL A 345 -4.26 9.96 -23.81
CA VAL A 345 -4.78 10.69 -22.64
C VAL A 345 -4.45 9.93 -21.37
N ILE A 346 -4.72 8.62 -21.32
CA ILE A 346 -4.39 7.77 -20.16
C ILE A 346 -2.89 7.80 -19.88
N LYS A 347 -2.05 7.66 -20.92
CA LYS A 347 -0.59 7.73 -20.79
C LYS A 347 -0.14 9.06 -20.18
N ARG A 348 -0.68 10.17 -20.70
CA ARG A 348 -0.40 11.51 -20.19
C ARG A 348 -0.79 11.67 -18.71
N ILE A 349 -1.93 11.12 -18.30
CA ILE A 349 -2.36 11.14 -16.88
C ILE A 349 -1.39 10.34 -16.00
N VAL A 350 -0.93 9.17 -16.47
CA VAL A 350 0.07 8.37 -15.74
C VAL A 350 1.37 9.16 -15.57
N ASP A 351 1.86 9.82 -16.62
CA ASP A 351 3.09 10.62 -16.57
C ASP A 351 2.96 11.79 -15.59
N LEU A 352 1.80 12.49 -15.57
CA LEU A 352 1.53 13.58 -14.62
C LEU A 352 1.54 13.10 -13.16
N VAL A 353 0.94 11.93 -12.88
CA VAL A 353 0.98 11.35 -11.52
C VAL A 353 2.41 10.97 -11.12
N MET A 354 3.19 10.41 -12.05
CA MET A 354 4.58 10.04 -11.77
C MET A 354 5.45 11.27 -11.45
N ALA A 355 5.22 12.39 -12.12
CA ALA A 355 5.95 13.64 -11.89
C ALA A 355 5.71 14.22 -10.48
N ARG A 356 4.53 13.98 -9.90
CA ARG A 356 4.14 14.51 -8.57
C ARG A 356 4.65 13.68 -7.39
N LEU A 357 5.16 12.47 -7.62
CA LEU A 357 5.51 11.56 -6.52
C LEU A 357 6.55 12.14 -5.58
N ASP A 358 7.57 12.80 -6.10
CA ASP A 358 8.64 13.35 -5.27
C ASP A 358 8.23 14.64 -4.55
N ASP A 359 7.48 15.51 -5.26
CA ASP A 359 7.04 16.82 -4.78
C ASP A 359 6.00 16.71 -3.66
N ASP A 360 5.10 15.72 -3.76
CA ASP A 360 4.03 15.51 -2.78
C ASP A 360 4.42 14.55 -1.64
N SER A 361 5.70 14.15 -1.57
CA SER A 361 6.20 13.27 -0.51
C SER A 361 6.99 14.05 0.53
N VAL A 362 6.69 13.80 1.81
CA VAL A 362 7.33 14.49 2.94
C VAL A 362 8.12 13.52 3.81
N LEU A 363 9.24 13.98 4.38
CA LEU A 363 9.92 13.22 5.43
C LEU A 363 9.06 13.21 6.69
N ILE A 364 8.99 12.06 7.34
CA ILE A 364 8.32 11.91 8.64
C ILE A 364 9.36 12.13 9.74
N ASP A 365 9.07 13.03 10.66
CA ASP A 365 9.96 13.32 11.79
C ASP A 365 10.22 12.04 12.61
N GLY A 366 11.51 11.78 12.88
CA GLY A 366 11.94 10.58 13.59
C GLY A 366 12.00 9.30 12.75
N ALA A 367 11.58 9.32 11.47
CA ALA A 367 11.80 8.19 10.58
C ALA A 367 13.27 8.10 10.14
N PRO A 368 13.80 6.89 9.87
CA PRO A 368 15.18 6.72 9.46
C PRO A 368 15.43 7.38 8.10
N LEU A 369 16.54 8.13 8.01
CA LEU A 369 17.07 8.61 6.74
C LEU A 369 17.84 7.47 6.07
N ILE A 370 17.22 6.86 5.06
CA ILE A 370 17.82 5.77 4.29
C ILE A 370 18.53 6.40 3.11
N LYS A 371 19.87 6.46 3.16
CA LYS A 371 20.67 6.87 2.00
C LYS A 371 20.61 5.75 0.97
N ALA A 372 20.15 6.08 -0.24
CA ALA A 372 20.13 5.19 -1.40
C ALA A 372 21.54 4.85 -1.89
#